data_AF-A0A941R1W5-F1
#
_entry.id   AF-A0A941R1W5-F1
#
_cell.length_a   1.000
_cell.length_b   1.000
_cell.length_c   1.000
_cell.angle_alpha   90.00
_cell.angle_beta   90.00
_cell.angle_gamma   90.00
#
_symmetry.space_group_name_H-M   'P 1'
#
loop_
_entity.id
_entity.type
_entity.pdbx_description
1 polymer ?
#
loop_
_entity_poly.entity_id
_entity_poly.type
_entity_poly.pdbx_seq_one_letter_code
_entity_poly.pdbx_strand_id
1 'polypeptide(L)'
;MDDLYNFIYRGVLTEESLDKVGRRTISNFGKEEEYALMKALSFDMLDSDSIEIAKRMSIVYVALHAFENTVRFLVKSAMAEEYQEEWWSKVPERIQKKVKTRLEDDLKFRWHGSRGGEEIGYCDFGDLSSIIVTNWSLFEDVLTNLEWCKSVLATLERSRNIIMHGGNVAKEDIERIGMNIRDWIRQTG
;
A
#
# COMPACT_ATOMS: atom_id res chain seq x y z
N MET A 1 -16.69 -42.96 5.90
CA MET A 1 -16.27 -41.81 6.72
C MET A 1 -14.75 -41.77 6.91
N ASP A 2 -14.10 -42.92 7.10
CA ASP A 2 -12.65 -43.01 7.33
C ASP A 2 -11.76 -42.47 6.20
N ASP A 3 -12.13 -42.66 4.93
CA ASP A 3 -11.30 -42.17 3.81
C ASP A 3 -11.27 -40.64 3.72
N LEU A 4 -12.41 -39.99 3.99
CA LEU A 4 -12.48 -38.53 4.02
C LEU A 4 -11.71 -37.96 5.21
N TYR A 5 -11.82 -38.60 6.37
CA TYR A 5 -11.05 -38.24 7.55
C TYR A 5 -9.54 -38.38 7.31
N ASN A 6 -9.11 -39.51 6.73
CA ASN A 6 -7.71 -39.74 6.37
C ASN A 6 -7.20 -38.75 5.33
N PHE A 7 -8.02 -38.38 4.34
CA PHE A 7 -7.68 -37.37 3.34
C PHE A 7 -7.47 -35.99 3.99
N ILE A 8 -8.41 -35.54 4.82
CA ILE A 8 -8.32 -34.26 5.53
C ILE A 8 -7.11 -34.24 6.47
N TYR A 9 -6.90 -35.32 7.24
CA TYR A 9 -5.80 -35.42 8.19
C TYR A 9 -4.43 -35.39 7.50
N ARG A 10 -4.28 -36.08 6.35
CA ARG A 10 -3.08 -35.99 5.52
C ARG A 10 -2.87 -34.59 4.96
N GLY A 11 -3.95 -33.90 4.57
CA GLY A 11 -3.90 -32.49 4.16
C GLY A 11 -3.31 -31.60 5.25
N VAL A 12 -3.84 -31.68 6.48
CA VAL A 12 -3.36 -30.92 7.64
C VAL A 12 -1.89 -31.24 7.95
N LEU A 13 -1.51 -32.52 7.98
CA LEU A 13 -0.12 -32.92 8.20
C LEU A 13 0.83 -32.40 7.11
N THR A 14 0.34 -32.31 5.87
CA THR A 14 1.11 -31.78 4.75
C THR A 14 1.30 -30.27 4.89
N GLU A 15 0.28 -29.51 5.29
CA GLU A 15 0.42 -28.08 5.58
C GLU A 15 1.47 -27.83 6.68
N GLU A 16 1.36 -28.54 7.80
CA GLU A 16 2.32 -28.45 8.92
C GLU A 16 3.76 -28.79 8.50
N SER A 17 3.92 -29.82 7.65
CA SER A 17 5.23 -30.22 7.14
C SER A 17 5.81 -29.18 6.20
N LEU A 18 4.99 -28.57 5.35
CA LEU A 18 5.42 -27.51 4.44
C LEU A 18 5.79 -26.23 5.19
N ASP A 19 5.06 -25.88 6.24
CA ASP A 19 5.34 -24.71 7.08
C ASP A 19 6.68 -24.88 7.82
N LYS A 20 6.97 -26.08 8.34
CA LYS A 20 8.29 -26.41 8.97
C LYS A 20 9.48 -26.29 8.02
N VAL A 21 9.27 -26.55 6.72
CA VAL A 21 10.33 -26.48 5.70
C VAL A 21 10.42 -25.07 5.09
N GLY A 22 9.61 -24.12 5.59
CA GLY A 22 9.68 -22.71 5.19
C GLY A 22 9.18 -22.50 3.76
N ARG A 23 8.07 -23.15 3.37
CA ARG A 23 7.46 -22.90 2.06
C ARG A 23 7.27 -21.40 1.83
N ARG A 24 7.71 -20.90 0.67
CA ARG A 24 7.41 -19.52 0.24
C ARG A 24 5.95 -19.43 -0.17
N THR A 25 5.05 -19.31 0.79
CA THR A 25 3.79 -18.59 0.54
C THR A 25 4.15 -17.13 0.32
N ILE A 26 3.51 -16.44 -0.63
CA ILE A 26 3.50 -14.96 -0.72
C ILE A 26 3.35 -14.48 0.72
N SER A 27 4.35 -13.76 1.27
CA SER A 27 4.61 -13.65 2.71
C SER A 27 3.33 -13.53 3.53
N ASN A 28 2.81 -14.67 3.99
CA ASN A 28 1.63 -14.68 4.82
C ASN A 28 2.16 -14.25 6.18
N PHE A 29 1.70 -13.09 6.63
CA PHE A 29 1.71 -12.75 8.03
C PHE A 29 1.28 -14.00 8.81
N GLY A 30 2.18 -14.52 9.66
CA GLY A 30 2.01 -15.87 10.20
C GLY A 30 0.74 -15.92 11.06
N LYS A 31 -0.06 -17.00 10.95
CA LYS A 31 -1.27 -17.17 11.79
C LYS A 31 -0.95 -17.03 13.30
N GLU A 32 0.24 -17.44 13.71
CA GLU A 32 0.74 -17.28 15.08
C GLU A 32 0.97 -15.81 15.47
N GLU A 33 1.55 -15.01 14.56
CA GLU A 33 1.81 -13.59 14.76
C GLU A 33 0.50 -12.78 14.79
N GLU A 34 -0.44 -13.11 13.90
CA GLU A 34 -1.81 -12.56 13.92
C GLU A 34 -2.51 -12.83 15.24
N TYR A 35 -2.49 -14.07 15.70
CA TYR A 35 -3.10 -14.42 16.98
C TYR A 35 -2.43 -13.68 18.16
N ALA A 36 -1.10 -13.61 18.17
CA ALA A 36 -0.35 -12.89 19.20
C ALA A 36 -0.70 -11.39 19.24
N LEU A 37 -0.79 -10.74 18.07
CA LEU A 37 -1.20 -9.34 17.96
C LEU A 37 -2.65 -9.12 18.40
N MET A 38 -3.57 -9.95 17.94
CA MET A 38 -5.00 -9.86 18.32
C MET A 38 -5.17 -9.96 19.83
N LYS A 39 -4.41 -10.86 20.48
CA LYS A 39 -4.40 -11.00 21.93
C LYS A 39 -3.79 -9.78 22.63
N ALA A 40 -2.68 -9.25 22.11
CA ALA A 40 -2.03 -8.06 22.67
C ALA A 40 -2.90 -6.79 22.54
N LEU A 41 -3.76 -6.74 21.53
CA LEU A 41 -4.69 -5.63 21.25
C LEU A 41 -6.09 -5.86 21.85
N SER A 42 -6.30 -6.91 22.64
CA SER A 42 -7.56 -7.23 23.32
C SER A 42 -8.76 -7.27 22.37
N PHE A 43 -8.63 -7.95 21.22
CA PHE A 43 -9.70 -8.06 20.23
C PHE A 43 -10.99 -8.67 20.79
N ASP A 44 -10.89 -9.51 21.82
CA ASP A 44 -12.02 -10.11 22.54
C ASP A 44 -12.89 -9.08 23.28
N MET A 45 -12.37 -7.88 23.52
CA MET A 45 -13.07 -6.78 24.19
C MET A 45 -13.71 -5.78 23.22
N LEU A 46 -13.54 -5.98 21.91
CA LEU A 46 -14.03 -5.07 20.87
C LEU A 46 -15.34 -5.57 20.24
N ASP A 47 -16.10 -4.65 19.67
CA ASP A 47 -17.33 -4.96 18.94
C ASP A 47 -17.06 -5.81 17.69
N SER A 48 -17.77 -6.94 17.56
CA SER A 48 -17.52 -7.92 16.50
C SER A 48 -17.83 -7.38 15.11
N ASP A 49 -18.89 -6.59 14.98
CA ASP A 49 -19.33 -6.03 13.70
C ASP A 49 -18.32 -5.00 13.20
N SER A 50 -17.83 -4.15 14.11
CA SER A 50 -16.76 -3.20 13.84
C SER A 50 -15.46 -3.90 13.43
N ILE A 51 -15.11 -5.03 14.06
CA ILE A 51 -13.95 -5.84 13.67
C ILE A 51 -14.12 -6.41 12.26
N GLU A 52 -15.29 -6.97 11.93
CA GLU A 52 -15.53 -7.55 10.60
C GLU A 52 -15.40 -6.50 9.50
N ILE A 53 -15.97 -5.31 9.73
CA ILE A 53 -15.85 -4.16 8.85
C ILE A 53 -14.38 -3.77 8.66
N ALA A 54 -13.63 -3.61 9.76
CA ALA A 54 -12.22 -3.24 9.72
C ALA A 54 -11.37 -4.29 8.98
N LYS A 55 -11.62 -5.58 9.20
CA LYS A 55 -10.96 -6.68 8.48
C LYS A 55 -11.23 -6.64 6.98
N ARG A 56 -12.46 -6.30 6.57
CA ARG A 56 -12.78 -6.14 5.15
C ARG A 56 -12.05 -4.94 4.55
N MET A 57 -12.00 -3.81 5.26
CA MET A 57 -11.32 -2.60 4.80
C MET A 57 -9.79 -2.73 4.83
N SER A 58 -9.22 -3.58 5.69
CA SER A 58 -7.78 -3.82 5.74
C SER A 58 -7.25 -4.43 4.43
N ILE A 59 -8.04 -5.28 3.77
CA ILE A 59 -7.68 -5.83 2.45
C ILE A 59 -7.56 -4.72 1.41
N VAL A 60 -8.50 -3.77 1.41
CA VAL A 60 -8.48 -2.61 0.51
C VAL A 60 -7.29 -1.70 0.84
N TYR A 61 -7.02 -1.47 2.13
CA TYR A 61 -5.85 -0.73 2.59
C TYR A 61 -4.55 -1.34 2.08
N VAL A 62 -4.37 -2.67 2.21
CA VAL A 62 -3.17 -3.38 1.76
C VAL A 62 -2.94 -3.16 0.26
N ALA A 63 -3.99 -3.29 -0.55
CA ALA A 63 -3.90 -3.07 -2.00
C ALA A 63 -3.49 -1.62 -2.34
N LEU A 64 -4.14 -0.64 -1.71
CA LEU A 64 -3.82 0.78 -1.92
C LEU A 64 -2.41 1.13 -1.46
N HIS A 65 -1.98 0.63 -0.30
CA HIS A 65 -0.65 0.85 0.25
C HIS A 65 0.44 0.28 -0.67
N ALA A 66 0.28 -0.96 -1.11
CA ALA A 66 1.21 -1.61 -2.04
C ALA A 66 1.28 -0.86 -3.37
N PHE A 67 0.13 -0.43 -3.89
CA PHE A 67 0.08 0.35 -5.13
C PHE A 67 0.72 1.74 -4.98
N GLU A 68 0.46 2.45 -3.88
CA GLU A 68 1.09 3.74 -3.58
C GLU A 68 2.62 3.63 -3.57
N ASN A 69 3.17 2.57 -2.97
CA ASN A 69 4.61 2.30 -3.00
C ASN A 69 5.12 1.96 -4.42
N THR A 70 4.30 1.29 -5.23
CA THR A 70 4.64 1.02 -6.64
C THR A 70 4.76 2.33 -7.43
N VAL A 71 3.82 3.27 -7.24
CA VAL A 71 3.88 4.60 -7.87
C VAL A 71 5.06 5.42 -7.34
N ARG A 72 5.33 5.39 -6.02
CA ARG A 72 6.53 6.02 -5.44
C ARG A 72 7.82 5.52 -6.08
N PHE A 73 7.93 4.21 -6.26
CA PHE A 73 9.10 3.60 -6.89
C PHE A 73 9.28 4.04 -8.34
N LEU A 74 8.19 4.07 -9.13
CA LEU A 74 8.23 4.58 -10.50
C LEU A 74 8.71 6.04 -10.55
N VAL A 75 8.09 6.91 -9.74
CA VAL A 75 8.44 8.34 -9.68
C VAL A 75 9.88 8.56 -9.25
N LYS A 76 10.33 7.87 -8.20
CA LYS A 76 11.72 7.94 -7.74
C LYS A 76 12.68 7.49 -8.84
N SER A 77 12.39 6.37 -9.50
CA SER A 77 13.28 5.80 -10.52
C SER A 77 13.42 6.74 -11.72
N ALA A 78 12.32 7.24 -12.27
CA ALA A 78 12.35 8.17 -13.41
C ALA A 78 13.07 9.49 -13.06
N MET A 79 12.81 10.05 -11.88
CA MET A 79 13.47 11.28 -11.43
C MET A 79 14.97 11.07 -11.17
N ALA A 80 15.36 9.94 -10.59
CA ALA A 80 16.76 9.61 -10.31
C ALA A 80 17.55 9.24 -11.58
N GLU A 81 16.90 8.72 -12.61
CA GLU A 81 17.55 8.44 -13.90
C GLU A 81 18.05 9.73 -14.56
N GLU A 82 17.21 10.77 -14.61
CA GLU A 82 17.58 12.07 -15.20
C GLU A 82 18.45 12.92 -14.27
N TYR A 83 18.07 13.02 -12.98
CA TYR A 83 18.66 13.99 -12.05
C TYR A 83 19.60 13.37 -11.01
N GLN A 84 19.82 12.05 -11.04
CA GLN A 84 20.74 11.34 -10.15
C GLN A 84 20.47 11.66 -8.67
N GLU A 85 21.49 11.92 -7.86
CA GLU A 85 21.33 12.21 -6.42
C GLU A 85 20.57 13.53 -6.15
N GLU A 86 20.56 14.46 -7.11
CA GLU A 86 19.87 15.75 -6.96
C GLU A 86 18.37 15.69 -7.26
N TRP A 87 17.82 14.52 -7.56
CA TRP A 87 16.43 14.34 -8.00
C TRP A 87 15.40 14.96 -7.05
N TRP A 88 15.61 14.88 -5.72
CA TRP A 88 14.69 15.46 -4.75
C TRP A 88 14.62 16.98 -4.85
N SER A 89 15.71 17.65 -5.23
CA SER A 89 15.73 19.11 -5.41
C SER A 89 14.83 19.58 -6.57
N LYS A 90 14.50 18.69 -7.51
CA LYS A 90 13.64 18.95 -8.67
C LYS A 90 12.15 18.69 -8.40
N VAL A 91 11.81 18.10 -7.25
CA VAL A 91 10.41 17.96 -6.80
C VAL A 91 9.81 19.35 -6.53
N PRO A 92 8.52 19.59 -6.76
CA PRO A 92 7.91 20.89 -6.46
C PRO A 92 8.15 21.36 -5.01
N GLU A 93 8.56 22.63 -4.85
CA GLU A 93 8.98 23.20 -3.54
C GLU A 93 7.91 23.04 -2.45
N ARG A 94 6.62 23.15 -2.84
CA ARG A 94 5.48 22.93 -1.94
C ARG A 94 5.52 21.52 -1.31
N ILE A 95 5.84 20.50 -2.10
CA ILE A 95 5.91 19.11 -1.65
C ILE A 95 7.15 18.91 -0.79
N GLN A 96 8.30 19.45 -1.20
CA GLN A 96 9.52 19.42 -0.38
C GLN A 96 9.29 20.00 1.03
N LYS A 97 8.63 21.17 1.12
CA LYS A 97 8.26 21.80 2.40
C LYS A 97 7.32 20.92 3.23
N LYS A 98 6.26 20.38 2.60
CA LYS A 98 5.29 19.48 3.24
C LYS A 98 5.97 18.25 3.83
N VAL A 99 6.85 17.62 3.07
CA VAL A 99 7.60 16.43 3.50
C VAL A 99 8.59 16.77 4.60
N LYS A 100 9.32 17.88 4.49
CA LYS A 100 10.23 18.35 5.54
C LYS A 100 9.51 18.55 6.87
N THR A 101 8.34 19.20 6.87
CA THR A 101 7.52 19.35 8.08
C THR A 101 7.13 18.00 8.67
N ARG A 102 6.68 17.04 7.84
CA ARG A 102 6.32 15.69 8.30
C ARG A 102 7.52 14.94 8.90
N LEU A 103 8.70 15.07 8.31
CA LEU A 103 9.96 14.51 8.82
C LEU A 103 10.33 15.11 10.19
N GLU A 104 10.29 16.44 10.30
CA GLU A 104 10.57 17.14 11.55
C GLU A 104 9.59 16.76 12.66
N ASP A 105 8.32 16.54 12.32
CA ASP A 105 7.31 16.09 13.27
C ASP A 105 7.54 14.64 13.73
N ASP A 106 7.89 13.72 12.82
CA ASP A 106 8.26 12.34 13.17
C ASP A 106 9.48 12.31 14.12
N LEU A 107 10.48 13.18 13.90
CA LEU A 107 11.68 13.27 14.73
C LEU A 107 11.43 13.79 16.16
N LYS A 108 10.34 14.54 16.38
CA LYS A 108 9.99 15.07 17.71
C LYS A 108 9.52 13.95 18.65
N PHE A 109 8.86 12.92 18.13
CA PHE A 109 8.20 11.89 18.94
C PHE A 109 8.98 10.56 18.93
N ARG A 110 10.14 10.53 19.59
CA ARG A 110 11.04 9.35 19.64
C ARG A 110 10.43 8.07 20.23
N TRP A 111 9.32 8.16 20.96
CA TRP A 111 8.61 7.01 21.53
C TRP A 111 7.65 6.35 20.54
N HIS A 112 7.42 6.98 19.39
CA HIS A 112 6.61 6.45 18.29
C HIS A 112 7.53 6.08 17.13
N GLY A 113 7.23 4.99 16.42
CA GLY A 113 7.95 4.66 15.19
C GLY A 113 7.85 5.80 14.18
N SER A 114 8.97 6.17 13.56
CA SER A 114 8.95 7.05 12.40
C SER A 114 8.44 6.29 11.19
N ARG A 115 7.95 7.00 10.17
CA ARG A 115 7.56 6.35 8.90
C ARG A 115 8.73 5.63 8.22
N GLY A 116 9.96 5.90 8.64
CA GLY A 116 11.16 5.14 8.28
C GLY A 116 11.37 5.08 6.77
N GLY A 117 12.05 6.06 6.20
CA GLY A 117 12.33 6.03 4.76
C GLY A 117 12.83 7.35 4.22
N GLU A 118 13.19 7.31 2.94
CA GLU A 118 13.52 8.49 2.14
C GLU A 118 12.30 9.40 1.98
N GLU A 119 12.53 10.63 1.52
CA GLU A 119 11.54 11.70 1.40
C GLU A 119 10.31 11.29 0.58
N ILE A 120 10.48 10.44 -0.45
CA ILE A 120 9.37 9.93 -1.28
C ILE A 120 8.34 9.13 -0.46
N GLY A 121 8.77 8.50 0.64
CA GLY A 121 7.89 7.75 1.54
C GLY A 121 6.84 8.63 2.24
N TYR A 122 7.05 9.94 2.25
CA TYR A 122 6.13 10.93 2.81
C TYR A 122 5.17 11.52 1.79
N CYS A 123 5.30 11.20 0.49
CA CYS A 123 4.41 11.66 -0.57
C CYS A 123 3.17 10.77 -0.67
N ASP A 124 1.98 11.37 -0.83
CA ASP A 124 0.71 10.68 -1.14
C ASP A 124 0.40 10.69 -2.65
N PHE A 125 -0.70 10.08 -3.12
CA PHE A 125 -0.99 10.05 -4.58
C PHE A 125 -1.17 11.45 -5.16
N GLY A 126 -1.70 12.39 -4.37
CA GLY A 126 -1.80 13.80 -4.75
C GLY A 126 -0.44 14.46 -4.99
N ASP A 127 0.51 14.22 -4.08
CA ASP A 127 1.90 14.68 -4.25
C ASP A 127 2.56 14.02 -5.47
N LEU A 128 2.42 12.70 -5.62
CA LEU A 128 3.00 11.93 -6.73
C LEU A 128 2.46 12.40 -8.09
N SER A 129 1.15 12.62 -8.18
CA SER A 129 0.50 13.19 -9.37
C SER A 129 1.08 14.57 -9.72
N SER A 130 1.30 15.42 -8.72
CA SER A 130 1.87 16.76 -8.92
C SER A 130 3.34 16.72 -9.39
N ILE A 131 4.12 15.75 -8.89
CA ILE A 131 5.51 15.52 -9.33
C ILE A 131 5.51 15.09 -10.80
N ILE A 132 4.67 14.11 -11.17
CA ILE A 132 4.52 13.62 -12.54
C ILE A 132 4.12 14.74 -13.49
N VAL A 133 3.12 15.55 -13.13
CA VAL A 133 2.65 16.67 -13.95
C VAL A 133 3.74 17.69 -14.22
N THR A 134 4.51 18.03 -13.18
CA THR A 134 5.56 19.06 -13.28
C THR A 134 6.75 18.59 -14.11
N ASN A 135 7.03 17.29 -14.09
CA ASN A 135 8.17 16.67 -14.78
C ASN A 135 7.69 15.71 -15.89
N TRP A 136 6.60 16.06 -16.59
CA TRP A 136 5.89 15.14 -17.50
C TRP A 136 6.77 14.52 -18.58
N SER A 137 7.77 15.26 -19.08
CA SER A 137 8.72 14.76 -20.09
C SER A 137 9.48 13.51 -19.65
N LEU A 138 9.61 13.25 -18.34
CA LEU A 138 10.26 12.04 -17.81
C LEU A 138 9.34 10.82 -17.81
N PHE A 139 8.04 11.03 -17.98
CA PHE A 139 7.02 10.00 -17.82
C PHE A 139 6.22 9.71 -19.09
N GLU A 140 6.37 10.53 -20.13
CA GLU A 140 5.52 10.45 -21.33
C GLU A 140 5.66 9.12 -22.06
N ASP A 141 6.86 8.55 -22.12
CA ASP A 141 7.12 7.26 -22.75
C ASP A 141 6.47 6.08 -22.00
N VAL A 142 6.31 6.21 -20.68
CA VAL A 142 5.77 5.14 -19.82
C VAL A 142 4.27 5.30 -19.60
N LEU A 143 3.80 6.52 -19.31
CA LEU A 143 2.40 6.78 -18.93
C LEU A 143 1.52 7.19 -20.11
N THR A 144 2.10 7.64 -21.22
CA THR A 144 1.47 8.02 -22.51
C THR A 144 0.44 9.17 -22.43
N ASN A 145 -0.39 9.25 -21.41
CA ASN A 145 -1.47 10.21 -21.24
C ASN A 145 -1.50 10.80 -19.82
N LEU A 146 -1.16 12.09 -19.74
CA LEU A 146 -1.10 12.83 -18.48
C LEU A 146 -2.45 12.90 -17.77
N GLU A 147 -3.54 13.12 -18.50
CA GLU A 147 -4.87 13.29 -17.92
C GLU A 147 -5.42 11.97 -17.38
N TRP A 148 -5.16 10.86 -18.08
CA TRP A 148 -5.45 9.53 -17.57
C TRP A 148 -4.70 9.26 -16.26
N CYS A 149 -3.39 9.52 -16.21
CA CYS A 149 -2.59 9.37 -14.98
C CYS A 149 -3.18 10.18 -13.82
N LYS A 150 -3.49 11.46 -14.05
CA LYS A 150 -4.10 12.32 -13.04
C LYS A 150 -5.43 11.75 -12.54
N SER A 151 -6.28 11.26 -13.45
CA SER A 151 -7.58 10.69 -13.13
C SER A 151 -7.49 9.41 -12.29
N VAL A 152 -6.55 8.52 -12.64
CA VAL A 152 -6.26 7.30 -11.89
C VAL A 152 -5.83 7.64 -10.46
N LEU A 153 -4.79 8.46 -10.31
CA LEU A 153 -4.25 8.82 -9.00
C LEU A 153 -5.26 9.59 -8.14
N ALA A 154 -6.04 10.50 -8.73
CA ALA A 154 -7.09 11.23 -8.03
C ALA A 154 -8.23 10.31 -7.55
N THR A 155 -8.58 9.30 -8.34
CA THR A 155 -9.61 8.32 -7.96
C THR A 155 -9.13 7.48 -6.77
N LEU A 156 -7.89 6.99 -6.82
CA LEU A 156 -7.32 6.16 -5.76
C LEU A 156 -7.07 6.96 -4.46
N GLU A 157 -6.67 8.22 -4.57
CA GLU A 157 -6.51 9.14 -3.43
C GLU A 157 -7.83 9.28 -2.64
N ARG A 158 -8.97 9.42 -3.33
CA ARG A 158 -10.28 9.53 -2.66
C ARG A 158 -10.59 8.29 -1.85
N SER A 159 -10.43 7.11 -2.43
CA SER A 159 -10.67 5.84 -1.73
C SER A 159 -9.69 5.62 -0.57
N ARG A 160 -8.41 5.95 -0.78
CA ARG A 160 -7.37 5.88 0.24
C ARG A 160 -7.68 6.75 1.45
N ASN A 161 -8.19 7.97 1.24
CA ASN A 161 -8.58 8.85 2.33
C ASN A 161 -9.77 8.32 3.13
N ILE A 162 -10.78 7.72 2.48
CA ILE A 162 -11.89 7.08 3.20
C ILE A 162 -11.38 5.97 4.13
N ILE A 163 -10.56 5.06 3.60
CA ILE A 163 -10.02 3.93 4.36
C ILE A 163 -9.15 4.39 5.53
N MET A 164 -8.29 5.38 5.31
CA MET A 164 -7.38 5.91 6.34
C MET A 164 -8.09 6.68 7.46
N HIS A 165 -9.33 7.12 7.23
CA HIS A 165 -10.16 7.78 8.24
C HIS A 165 -11.22 6.84 8.85
N GLY A 166 -11.06 5.53 8.69
CA GLY A 166 -11.95 4.52 9.27
C GLY A 166 -13.30 4.40 8.56
N GLY A 167 -13.40 4.92 7.33
CA GLY A 167 -14.59 4.83 6.52
C GLY A 167 -14.70 3.51 5.75
N ASN A 168 -15.91 3.25 5.26
CA ASN A 168 -16.21 2.08 4.44
C ASN A 168 -16.35 2.45 2.98
N VAL A 169 -15.76 1.62 2.11
CA VAL A 169 -15.82 1.81 0.67
C VAL A 169 -16.86 0.85 0.08
N ALA A 170 -17.74 1.39 -0.78
CA ALA A 170 -18.77 0.62 -1.45
C ALA A 170 -18.16 -0.42 -2.41
N LYS A 171 -18.93 -1.46 -2.75
CA LYS A 171 -18.43 -2.55 -3.60
C LYS A 171 -17.96 -2.05 -4.97
N GLU A 172 -18.74 -1.14 -5.55
CA GLU A 172 -18.49 -0.51 -6.85
C GLU A 172 -17.19 0.29 -6.84
N ASP A 173 -16.89 0.96 -5.72
CA ASP A 173 -15.65 1.70 -5.55
C ASP A 173 -14.45 0.75 -5.37
N ILE A 174 -14.62 -0.36 -4.66
CA ILE A 174 -13.57 -1.41 -4.55
C ILE A 174 -13.24 -1.98 -5.94
N GLU A 175 -14.25 -2.26 -6.75
CA GLU A 175 -14.05 -2.74 -8.13
C GLU A 175 -13.35 -1.68 -8.99
N ARG A 176 -13.69 -0.40 -8.81
CA ARG A 176 -13.02 0.73 -9.49
C ARG A 176 -11.55 0.86 -9.06
N ILE A 177 -11.22 0.67 -7.79
CA ILE A 177 -9.83 0.63 -7.31
C ILE A 177 -9.08 -0.49 -8.04
N GLY A 178 -9.63 -1.70 -8.04
CA GLY A 178 -9.00 -2.86 -8.69
C GLY A 178 -8.85 -2.71 -10.21
N MET A 179 -9.77 -2.01 -10.88
CA MET A 179 -9.64 -1.67 -12.30
C MET A 179 -8.48 -0.70 -12.54
N ASN A 180 -8.44 0.42 -11.82
CA ASN A 180 -7.38 1.43 -11.95
C ASN A 180 -5.99 0.85 -11.67
N ILE A 181 -5.85 0.02 -10.63
CA ILE A 181 -4.58 -0.66 -10.32
C ILE A 181 -4.15 -1.56 -11.49
N ARG A 182 -5.07 -2.40 -12.01
CA ARG A 182 -4.74 -3.31 -13.13
C ARG A 182 -4.36 -2.57 -14.39
N ASP A 183 -5.09 -1.51 -14.73
CA ASP A 183 -4.81 -0.71 -15.92
C ASP A 183 -3.48 0.02 -15.79
N TRP A 184 -3.17 0.57 -14.62
CA TRP A 184 -1.86 1.16 -14.35
C TRP A 184 -0.73 0.15 -14.51
N ILE A 185 -0.83 -1.02 -13.87
CA ILE A 185 0.23 -2.05 -13.94
C ILE A 185 0.45 -2.53 -15.38
N ARG A 186 -0.60 -2.64 -16.19
CA ARG A 186 -0.47 -3.00 -17.62
C ARG A 186 0.16 -1.90 -18.47
N GLN A 187 0.02 -0.65 -18.07
CA GLN A 187 0.61 0.48 -18.78
C GLN A 187 2.09 0.65 -18.42
N THR A 188 2.46 0.44 -17.15
CA THR A 188 3.81 0.71 -16.65
C THR A 188 4.74 -0.50 -16.55
N GLY A 189 4.19 -1.72 -16.68
CA GLY A 189 4.93 -2.98 -16.58
C GLY A 189 5.03 -3.69 -17.92
#